data_AF-A0A1S1JMT0-F1
#
_entry.id   AF-A0A1S1JMT0-F1
#
_cell.length_a   1.000
_cell.length_b   1.000
_cell.length_c   1.000
_cell.angle_alpha   90.00
_cell.angle_beta   90.00
_cell.angle_gamma   90.00
#
_symmetry.space_group_name_H-M   'P 1'
#
loop_
_entity.id
_entity.type
_entity.pdbx_description
1 polymer ?
#
loop_
_entity_poly.entity_id
_entity_poly.type
_entity_poly.pdbx_seq_one_letter_code
_entity_poly.pdbx_strand_id
1 'polypeptide(L)' 'MTVVAGSTFERLVGGRLTTYVVKAVRWAPFQYAEVEPVKGGRRQSMPLREIEERVVDFRSLEELADL' A
#
# COMPACT_ATOMS: atom_id res chain seq x y z
N MET A 1 -5.59 8.03 8.32
CA MET A 1 -5.88 7.90 6.88
C MET A 1 -6.50 6.52 6.65
N THR A 2 -7.57 6.38 5.85
CA THR A 2 -8.25 5.09 5.65
C THR A 2 -7.64 4.35 4.47
N VAL A 3 -7.10 3.14 4.71
CA VAL A 3 -6.61 2.24 3.64
C VAL A 3 -7.79 1.59 2.95
N VAL A 4 -7.85 1.72 1.63
CA VAL A 4 -8.90 1.14 0.78
C VAL A 4 -8.28 0.39 -0.41
N ALA A 5 -9.08 -0.38 -1.14
CA ALA A 5 -8.65 -0.92 -2.42
C ALA A 5 -8.24 0.23 -3.36
N GLY A 6 -7.09 0.12 -3.99
CA GLY A 6 -6.46 1.16 -4.81
C GLY A 6 -5.43 2.01 -4.07
N SER A 7 -5.43 2.04 -2.73
CA SER A 7 -4.37 2.71 -1.97
C SER A 7 -3.00 2.14 -2.33
N THR A 8 -2.01 3.00 -2.45
CA THR A 8 -0.62 2.62 -2.74
C THR A 8 0.28 2.98 -1.57
N PHE A 9 1.39 2.25 -1.43
CA PHE A 9 2.42 2.52 -0.44
C PHE A 9 3.76 1.95 -0.91
N GLU A 10 4.84 2.40 -0.30
CA GLU A 10 6.18 1.91 -0.61
C GLU A 10 6.75 1.08 0.54
N ARG A 11 7.53 0.06 0.19
CA ARG A 11 8.22 -0.80 1.15
C ARG A 11 9.59 -1.21 0.62
N LEU A 12 10.59 -1.19 1.49
CA LEU A 12 11.89 -1.79 1.20
C LEU A 12 11.81 -3.32 1.24
N VAL A 13 12.13 -3.95 0.11
CA VAL A 13 12.21 -5.41 -0.04
C VAL A 13 13.55 -5.75 -0.66
N GLY A 14 14.39 -6.50 0.07
CA GLY A 14 15.73 -6.86 -0.40
C GLY A 14 16.61 -5.64 -0.75
N GLY A 15 16.48 -4.54 0.00
CA GLY A 15 17.21 -3.29 -0.25
C GLY A 15 16.66 -2.43 -1.40
N ARG A 16 15.54 -2.82 -2.02
CA ARG A 16 14.89 -2.04 -3.09
C ARG A 16 13.55 -1.50 -2.63
N LEU A 17 13.33 -0.21 -2.83
CA LEU A 17 12.04 0.41 -2.60
C LEU A 17 11.06 -0.07 -3.68
N THR A 18 9.96 -0.67 -3.25
CA THR A 18 8.94 -1.26 -4.13
C THR A 18 7.58 -0.67 -3.79
N THR A 19 6.89 -0.15 -4.80
CA THR A 19 5.53 0.35 -4.69
C THR A 19 4.53 -0.80 -4.79
N TYR A 20 3.61 -0.85 -3.85
CA TYR A 20 2.52 -1.81 -3.78
C TYR A 20 1.18 -1.11 -3.95
N VAL A 21 0.19 -1.84 -4.48
CA VAL A 21 -1.21 -1.43 -4.52
C VAL A 21 -2.06 -2.39 -3.68
N VAL A 22 -2.97 -1.84 -2.90
CA VAL A 22 -3.97 -2.60 -2.14
C VAL A 22 -5.05 -3.09 -3.09
N LYS A 23 -5.24 -4.41 -3.18
CA LYS A 23 -6.25 -5.04 -4.02
C LYS A 23 -7.54 -5.34 -3.26
N ALA A 24 -7.44 -5.67 -1.98
CA ALA A 24 -8.59 -5.90 -1.11
C ALA A 24 -8.23 -5.64 0.35
N VAL A 25 -9.20 -5.22 1.16
CA VAL A 25 -9.09 -5.13 2.61
C VAL A 25 -10.04 -6.16 3.22
N ARG A 26 -9.53 -6.95 4.16
CA ARG A 26 -10.24 -8.05 4.83
C ARG A 26 -10.26 -7.77 6.33
N TRP A 27 -11.39 -8.06 6.98
CA TRP A 27 -11.68 -7.56 8.33
C TRP A 27 -11.86 -8.64 9.40
N ALA A 28 -11.77 -9.94 9.07
CA ALA A 28 -12.00 -11.03 10.04
C ALA A 28 -11.07 -12.25 9.81
N PRO A 29 -10.62 -12.93 10.88
CA PRO A 29 -10.66 -12.52 12.29
C PRO A 29 -9.63 -11.41 12.64
N PHE A 30 -8.72 -11.09 11.71
CA PHE A 30 -7.76 -10.00 11.82
C PHE A 30 -7.86 -9.09 10.59
N GLN A 31 -7.53 -7.82 10.75
CA GLN A 31 -7.51 -6.85 9.65
C GLN A 31 -6.22 -7.00 8.84
N TYR A 32 -6.36 -7.33 7.56
CA TYR A 32 -5.24 -7.42 6.63
C TYR A 32 -5.66 -6.94 5.25
N ALA A 33 -4.68 -6.57 4.44
CA ALA A 33 -4.91 -6.26 3.04
C ALA A 33 -4.18 -7.27 2.14
N GLU A 34 -4.81 -7.58 1.02
CA GLU A 34 -4.14 -8.21 -0.11
C GLU A 34 -3.46 -7.11 -0.93
N VAL A 35 -2.16 -7.21 -1.16
CA VAL A 35 -1.36 -6.21 -1.85
C VAL A 35 -0.53 -6.83 -2.96
N GLU A 36 -0.22 -6.05 -3.99
CA GLU A 36 0.51 -6.52 -5.17
C GLU A 36 1.52 -5.46 -5.63
N PRO A 37 2.75 -5.83 -6.04
CA PRO A 37 3.70 -4.87 -6.58
C PRO A 37 3.15 -4.23 -7.87
N VAL A 38 3.27 -2.91 -7.99
CA VAL A 38 2.79 -2.18 -9.18
C VAL A 38 3.51 -2.65 -10.45
N LYS A 39 4.80 -3.00 -10.35
CA LYS A 39 5.62 -3.50 -11.46
C LYS A 39 5.38 -4.99 -11.80
N GLY A 40 4.33 -5.59 -11.24
CA GLY A 40 4.03 -7.01 -11.39
C GLY A 40 4.78 -7.87 -10.37
N GLY A 41 4.12 -8.93 -9.91
CA GLY A 41 4.66 -9.85 -8.92
C GLY A 41 3.56 -10.60 -8.18
N ARG A 42 3.95 -11.41 -7.20
CA ARG A 42 3.01 -12.22 -6.43
C ARG A 42 2.20 -11.34 -5.47
N ARG A 43 0.88 -11.54 -5.47
CA ARG A 43 -0.01 -10.99 -4.44
C ARG A 43 0.32 -11.58 -3.07
N GLN A 44 0.37 -10.72 -2.06
CA GLN A 44 0.70 -11.08 -0.68
C GLN A 44 -0.30 -10.47 0.30
N SER A 45 -0.45 -11.11 1.45
CA SER A 45 -1.25 -10.58 2.56
C SER A 45 -0.35 -9.79 3.51
N MET A 46 -0.78 -8.61 3.93
CA MET A 46 -0.07 -7.78 4.89
C MET A 46 -1.01 -7.26 5.99
N PRO A 47 -0.55 -7.17 7.25
CA PRO A 47 -1.34 -6.54 8.32
C PRO A 47 -1.74 -5.12 7.96
N LEU A 48 -2.99 -4.76 8.18
CA LEU A 48 -3.51 -3.44 7.77
C LEU A 48 -2.73 -2.30 8.42
N ARG A 49 -2.36 -2.47 9.70
CA ARG A 49 -1.56 -1.49 10.47
C ARG A 49 -0.21 -1.16 9.83
N GLU A 50 0.49 -2.15 9.27
CA GLU A 50 1.78 -1.90 8.61
C GLU A 50 1.62 -1.04 7.35
N ILE A 51 0.47 -1.14 6.69
CA ILE A 51 0.14 -0.37 5.50
C ILE A 51 -0.24 1.05 5.92
N GLU A 52 -1.10 1.19 6.93
CA GLU A 52 -1.50 2.50 7.48
C GLU A 52 -0.33 3.38 7.88
N GLU A 53 0.73 2.80 8.46
CA GLU A 53 1.97 3.51 8.82
C GLU A 53 2.80 3.96 7.61
N ARG A 54 2.53 3.42 6.41
CA ARG A 54 3.34 3.58 5.19
C ARG A 54 2.58 4.18 4.01
N VAL A 55 1.25 4.26 4.07
CA VAL A 55 0.48 4.95 3.04
C VAL A 55 0.88 6.42 3.09
N VAL A 56 1.70 6.81 2.12
CA VAL A 56 1.87 8.21 1.73
C VAL A 56 0.65 8.54 0.89
N ASP A 57 -0.11 9.56 1.29
CA ASP A 57 -1.29 10.01 0.57
C ASP A 57 -0.91 10.37 -0.86
N PHE A 58 -1.27 9.55 -1.86
CA PHE A 58 -0.93 9.84 -3.25
C PHE A 58 -1.55 11.15 -3.74
N ARG A 59 -2.57 11.68 -3.04
CA ARG A 59 -3.09 13.03 -3.29
C ARG A 59 -2.06 14.12 -3.02
N SER A 60 -1.10 13.91 -2.11
CA SER A 60 -0.07 14.91 -1.82
C SER A 60 1.09 14.89 -2.82
N LEU A 61 1.25 13.85 -3.63
CA LEU A 61 2.30 13.82 -4.67
C LEU A 61 1.90 14.59 -5.92
N GLU A 62 0.62 14.63 -6.28
CA GLU A 62 0.12 15.56 -7.31
C GLU A 62 0.12 17.01 -6.79
N GLU A 63 -0.23 17.24 -5.51
CA GLU A 63 -0.20 18.57 -4.89
C GLU A 63 1.23 19.15 -4.72
N LEU A 64 2.25 18.29 -4.56
CA LEU A 64 3.67 18.68 -4.52
C LEU A 64 4.33 18.79 -5.91
N ALA A 65 3.73 18.19 -6.95
CA ALA A 65 4.22 18.31 -8.32
C ALA A 65 3.72 19.59 -9.02
N ASP A 66 2.68 20.23 -8.47
CA ASP A 66 2.11 21.51 -8.91
C ASP A 66 2.60 22.73 -8.08
N LEU A 67 3.68 22.58 -7.29
CA LEU A 67 4.34 23.66 -6.54
C LEU A 67 5.74 24.02 -7.06
#